data_AF-R9AFP5-F1
#
_entry.id   AF-R9AFP5-F1
#
_cell.length_a   1.000
_cell.length_b   1.000
_cell.length_c   1.000
_cell.angle_alpha   90.00
_cell.angle_beta   90.00
_cell.angle_gamma   90.00
#
_symmetry.space_group_name_H-M   'P 1'
#
loop_
_entity.id
_entity.type
_entity.pdbx_description
1 polymer ?
#
loop_
_entity_poly.entity_id
_entity_poly.type
_entity_poly.pdbx_seq_one_letter_code
_entity_poly.pdbx_strand_id
1 'polypeptide(L)'
;MDANDQDEQEVEYCICKSNGADNLPMILCEGCEMWYHLHCLGFQPGDDELIDVFVCPGCEEKTAQRTSWRRKCSREDCKHASRLPLSIYCSDACGIYLMSLKLRQVNIHPESLDDAAGKIGNYNNIPSVVFDGDGNKVSSVSLAAESKKEDCLSKLSKLANQIEEYTNQISLLIKQESYHQLAISRASTLSNHLLTLNQNTSPVKTKSRKGAPPPPKGYCGFDYRLLADDDEWPEFNSQDKARAHATRNGRR
;
A
#
# COMPACT_ATOMS: atom_id res chain seq x y z
N MET A 1 55.37 -29.66 -48.33
CA MET A 1 54.28 -29.88 -47.36
C MET A 1 54.99 -30.33 -46.12
N ASP A 2 55.20 -29.44 -45.16
CA ASP A 2 55.75 -29.81 -43.86
C ASP A 2 54.95 -29.06 -42.81
N ALA A 3 54.02 -29.80 -42.22
CA ALA A 3 53.26 -29.42 -41.04
C ALA A 3 54.24 -29.44 -39.86
N ASN A 4 54.43 -28.30 -39.22
CA ASN A 4 55.08 -28.24 -37.93
C ASN A 4 54.00 -28.04 -36.88
N ASP A 5 53.79 -29.09 -36.09
CA ASP A 5 53.01 -29.14 -34.87
C ASP A 5 53.30 -27.92 -33.99
N GLN A 6 52.25 -27.20 -33.63
CA GLN A 6 52.19 -26.56 -32.34
C GLN A 6 51.00 -27.19 -31.63
N ASP A 7 51.32 -28.21 -30.84
CA ASP A 7 50.46 -28.73 -29.79
C ASP A 7 50.16 -27.57 -28.83
N GLU A 8 49.16 -26.75 -29.16
CA GLU A 8 48.41 -25.97 -28.19
C GLU A 8 47.71 -26.99 -27.31
N GLN A 9 48.43 -27.51 -26.30
CA GLN A 9 47.83 -28.30 -25.24
C GLN A 9 46.65 -27.50 -24.71
N GLU A 10 45.44 -27.96 -25.04
CA GLU A 10 44.18 -27.40 -24.57
C GLU A 10 44.22 -27.49 -23.04
N VAL A 11 44.63 -26.39 -22.39
CA VAL A 11 44.78 -26.35 -20.95
C VAL A 11 43.38 -26.44 -20.37
N GLU A 12 43.02 -27.62 -19.86
CA GLU A 12 41.74 -27.84 -19.19
C GLU A 12 41.70 -27.04 -17.89
N TYR A 13 40.87 -26.00 -17.86
CA TYR A 13 40.60 -25.24 -16.63
C TYR A 13 39.34 -25.75 -15.93
N CYS A 14 39.32 -25.61 -14.61
CA CYS A 14 38.18 -25.94 -13.75
C CYS A 14 37.74 -27.42 -13.80
N ILE A 15 36.83 -27.81 -12.91
CA ILE A 15 36.21 -29.16 -12.90
C ILE A 15 35.33 -29.42 -14.13
N CYS A 16 34.87 -28.37 -14.81
CA CYS A 16 34.03 -28.49 -15.99
C CYS A 16 34.81 -28.80 -17.27
N LYS A 17 36.16 -28.72 -17.24
CA LYS A 17 37.04 -28.96 -18.40
C LYS A 17 36.64 -28.13 -19.63
N SER A 18 36.06 -26.96 -19.40
CA SER A 18 35.67 -26.03 -20.47
C SER A 18 36.89 -25.22 -20.87
N ASN A 19 37.09 -24.99 -22.17
CA ASN A 19 38.27 -24.35 -22.75
C ASN A 19 38.29 -22.82 -22.58
N GLY A 20 37.78 -22.31 -21.45
CA GLY A 20 37.89 -20.89 -21.09
C GLY A 20 37.09 -19.92 -21.98
N ALA A 21 36.17 -20.42 -22.82
CA ALA A 21 35.33 -19.59 -23.68
C ALA A 21 34.24 -18.80 -22.91
N ASP A 22 34.03 -19.16 -21.65
CA ASP A 22 33.03 -18.57 -20.78
C ASP A 22 33.69 -17.37 -20.08
N ASN A 23 33.30 -16.12 -20.40
CA ASN A 23 33.75 -14.89 -19.71
C ASN A 23 33.20 -14.80 -18.27
N LEU A 24 33.19 -15.91 -17.55
CA LEU A 24 32.72 -16.05 -16.18
C LEU A 24 33.87 -15.74 -15.21
N PRO A 25 33.57 -15.21 -14.02
CA PRO A 25 34.60 -14.93 -13.04
C PRO A 25 35.26 -16.24 -12.57
N MET A 26 36.59 -16.24 -12.51
CA MET A 26 37.43 -17.37 -12.13
C MET A 26 38.26 -17.04 -10.90
N ILE A 27 38.62 -18.06 -10.14
CA ILE A 27 39.46 -17.97 -8.95
C ILE A 27 40.55 -19.05 -8.97
N LEU A 28 41.75 -18.71 -8.50
CA LEU A 28 42.92 -19.60 -8.45
C LEU A 28 42.97 -20.32 -7.09
N CYS A 29 43.21 -21.63 -7.10
CA CYS A 29 43.44 -22.40 -5.88
C CYS A 29 44.89 -22.29 -5.40
N GLU A 30 45.11 -21.93 -4.13
CA GLU A 30 46.47 -21.88 -3.55
C GLU A 30 47.16 -23.26 -3.41
N GLY A 31 46.38 -24.34 -3.41
CA GLY A 31 46.92 -25.69 -3.18
C GLY A 31 47.43 -26.38 -4.45
N CYS A 32 46.72 -26.22 -5.56
CA CYS A 32 47.04 -26.89 -6.84
C CYS A 32 47.29 -25.93 -8.00
N GLU A 33 47.22 -24.61 -7.77
CA GLU A 33 47.46 -23.57 -8.77
C GLU A 33 46.59 -23.70 -10.04
N MET A 34 45.42 -24.35 -9.93
CA MET A 34 44.44 -24.46 -11.02
C MET A 34 43.32 -23.41 -10.88
N TRP A 35 42.82 -22.94 -12.02
CA TRP A 35 41.71 -21.97 -12.10
C TRP A 35 40.35 -22.66 -12.06
N TYR A 36 39.40 -22.08 -11.33
CA TYR A 36 38.04 -22.57 -11.20
C TYR A 36 37.03 -21.45 -11.43
N HIS A 37 35.95 -21.72 -12.18
CA HIS A 37 34.82 -20.79 -12.24
C HIS A 37 34.11 -20.74 -10.90
N LEU A 38 33.77 -19.53 -10.41
CA LEU A 38 32.99 -19.39 -9.18
C LEU A 38 31.63 -20.11 -9.27
N HIS A 39 31.00 -20.07 -10.44
CA HIS A 39 29.73 -20.75 -10.68
C HIS A 39 29.85 -22.28 -10.58
N CYS A 40 30.94 -22.88 -11.10
CA CYS A 40 31.16 -24.32 -11.02
C CYS A 40 31.39 -24.81 -9.58
N LEU A 41 31.80 -23.92 -8.68
CA LEU A 41 31.96 -24.18 -7.25
C LEU A 41 30.68 -23.91 -6.44
N GLY A 42 29.61 -23.42 -7.09
CA GLY A 42 28.34 -23.08 -6.44
C GLY A 42 28.33 -21.71 -5.75
N PHE A 43 29.35 -20.87 -5.95
CA PHE A 43 29.37 -19.51 -5.42
C PHE A 43 28.36 -18.61 -6.13
N GLN A 44 27.79 -17.67 -5.37
CA GLN A 44 26.83 -16.70 -5.88
C GLN A 44 27.54 -15.45 -6.42
N PRO A 45 26.89 -14.67 -7.30
CA PRO A 45 27.42 -13.38 -7.73
C PRO A 45 27.65 -12.44 -6.53
N GLY A 46 28.90 -11.98 -6.35
CA GLY A 46 29.34 -11.12 -5.25
C GLY A 46 30.13 -11.83 -4.15
N ASP A 47 30.17 -13.16 -4.14
CA ASP A 47 31.00 -13.92 -3.19
C ASP A 47 32.50 -13.76 -3.49
N ASP A 48 32.86 -13.44 -4.73
CA ASP A 48 34.22 -13.20 -5.21
C ASP A 48 34.95 -12.13 -4.39
N GLU A 49 34.24 -11.10 -3.92
CA GLU A 49 34.83 -10.05 -3.09
C GLU A 49 35.11 -10.50 -1.65
N LEU A 50 34.39 -11.52 -1.18
CA LEU A 50 34.49 -12.01 0.19
C LEU A 50 35.51 -13.13 0.33
N ILE A 51 35.93 -13.79 -0.75
CA ILE A 51 36.96 -14.82 -0.69
C ILE A 51 38.32 -14.14 -0.48
N ASP A 52 39.01 -14.51 0.59
CA ASP A 52 40.36 -14.00 0.87
C ASP A 52 41.43 -14.94 0.30
N VAL A 53 41.30 -16.24 0.61
CA VAL A 53 42.14 -17.31 0.08
C VAL A 53 41.25 -18.45 -0.36
N PHE A 54 41.45 -18.94 -1.59
CA PHE A 54 40.66 -20.05 -2.12
C PHE A 54 41.43 -21.37 -2.12
N VAL A 55 40.78 -22.42 -1.62
CA VAL A 55 41.27 -23.81 -1.66
C VAL A 55 40.18 -24.67 -2.26
N CYS A 56 40.47 -25.37 -3.36
CA CYS A 56 39.48 -26.19 -4.04
C CYS A 56 39.10 -27.44 -3.21
N PRO A 57 37.91 -28.04 -3.41
CA PRO A 57 37.45 -29.20 -2.62
C PRO A 57 38.45 -30.36 -2.59
N GLY A 58 39.09 -30.65 -3.73
CA GLY A 58 40.11 -31.70 -3.81
C GLY A 58 41.40 -31.39 -3.03
N CYS A 59 41.73 -30.11 -2.86
CA CYS A 59 42.82 -29.68 -1.98
C CYS A 59 42.38 -29.67 -0.52
N GLU A 60 41.16 -29.23 -0.19
CA GLU A 60 40.64 -29.25 1.19
C GLU A 60 40.54 -30.68 1.79
N GLU A 61 40.33 -31.70 0.95
CA GLU A 61 40.37 -33.11 1.38
C GLU A 61 41.80 -33.64 1.59
N LYS A 62 42.75 -33.19 0.76
CA LYS A 62 44.15 -33.67 0.78
C LYS A 62 45.03 -32.91 1.75
N THR A 63 44.72 -31.64 1.99
CA THR A 63 45.46 -30.75 2.88
C THR A 63 44.57 -30.30 4.04
N ALA A 64 45.17 -29.90 5.15
CA ALA A 64 44.43 -29.28 6.25
C ALA A 64 44.06 -27.81 5.97
N GLN A 65 44.30 -27.31 4.76
CA GLN A 65 43.99 -25.93 4.37
C GLN A 65 42.49 -25.81 4.00
N ARG A 66 41.94 -24.61 4.18
CA ARG A 66 40.54 -24.30 3.91
C ARG A 66 40.45 -22.93 3.28
N THR A 67 39.42 -22.72 2.45
CA THR A 67 39.08 -21.40 1.93
C THR A 67 38.84 -20.42 3.08
N SER A 68 39.55 -19.29 3.09
CA SER A 68 39.37 -18.22 4.06
C SER A 68 38.51 -17.09 3.50
N TRP A 69 37.78 -16.42 4.38
CA TRP A 69 36.77 -15.43 4.01
C TRP A 69 37.01 -14.10 4.72
N ARG A 70 36.92 -13.00 3.97
CA ARG A 70 36.85 -11.65 4.52
C ARG A 70 35.54 -11.45 5.25
N ARG A 71 35.56 -10.61 6.29
CA ARG A 71 34.32 -10.25 6.99
C ARG A 71 33.48 -9.36 6.10
N LYS A 72 32.20 -9.69 5.92
CA LYS A 72 31.23 -8.84 5.23
C LYS A 72 31.06 -7.49 5.95
N CYS A 73 30.67 -6.47 5.19
CA CYS A 73 30.25 -5.18 5.72
C CYS A 73 29.16 -5.37 6.80
N SER A 74 29.25 -4.61 7.90
CA SER A 74 28.28 -4.70 9.01
C SER A 74 26.85 -4.23 8.67
N ARG A 75 26.61 -3.73 7.46
CA ARG A 75 25.27 -3.36 6.98
C ARG A 75 24.58 -4.60 6.43
N GLU A 76 23.36 -4.89 6.91
CA GLU A 76 22.60 -6.11 6.55
C GLU A 76 22.45 -6.32 5.04
N ASP A 77 22.09 -5.25 4.30
CA ASP A 77 21.87 -5.34 2.84
C ASP A 77 23.16 -5.18 2.00
N CYS A 78 24.34 -5.20 2.62
CA CYS A 78 25.61 -4.98 1.93
C CYS A 78 26.40 -6.28 1.79
N LYS A 79 26.75 -6.63 0.55
CA LYS A 79 27.52 -7.85 0.22
C LYS A 79 29.04 -7.62 0.14
N HIS A 80 29.47 -6.37 0.20
CA HIS A 80 30.88 -5.99 0.06
C HIS A 80 31.72 -6.38 1.29
N ALA A 81 33.02 -6.55 1.08
CA ALA A 81 33.98 -6.86 2.14
C ALA A 81 34.23 -5.64 3.04
N SER A 82 34.41 -5.86 4.34
CA SER A 82 34.79 -4.81 5.29
C SER A 82 36.28 -4.45 5.17
N ARG A 83 36.62 -3.18 5.45
CA ARG A 83 38.00 -2.68 5.41
C ARG A 83 38.73 -2.91 6.74
N LEU A 84 38.69 -4.12 7.26
CA LEU A 84 39.37 -4.42 8.53
C LEU A 84 40.90 -4.28 8.40
N PRO A 85 41.62 -3.90 9.49
CA PRO A 85 41.09 -3.51 10.81
C PRO A 85 40.60 -2.07 10.87
N LEU A 86 40.73 -1.29 9.79
CA LEU A 86 40.40 0.13 9.74
C LEU A 86 38.91 0.41 9.96
N SER A 87 38.03 -0.42 9.38
CA SER A 87 36.58 -0.26 9.49
C SER A 87 35.84 -1.58 9.35
N ILE A 88 34.75 -1.74 10.11
CA ILE A 88 33.78 -2.84 9.93
C ILE A 88 32.85 -2.63 8.73
N TYR A 89 33.02 -1.54 7.97
CA TYR A 89 32.24 -1.19 6.79
C TYR A 89 33.10 -1.19 5.52
N CYS A 90 32.49 -1.50 4.38
CA CYS A 90 33.15 -1.46 3.07
C CYS A 90 33.51 -0.05 2.62
N SER A 91 32.75 0.97 3.04
CA SER A 91 32.93 2.37 2.67
C SER A 91 32.47 3.31 3.77
N ASP A 92 32.95 4.56 3.72
CA ASP A 92 32.54 5.61 4.67
C ASP A 92 31.05 5.90 4.53
N ALA A 93 30.53 5.86 3.29
CA ALA A 93 29.11 6.01 3.01
C ALA A 93 28.26 4.94 3.72
N CYS A 94 28.68 3.67 3.74
CA CYS A 94 27.96 2.63 4.48
C CYS A 94 27.99 2.86 6.00
N GLY A 95 29.14 3.29 6.54
CA GLY A 95 29.26 3.62 7.97
C GLY A 95 28.39 4.81 8.36
N ILE A 96 28.43 5.90 7.58
CA ILE A 96 27.63 7.12 7.78
C ILE A 96 26.14 6.79 7.68
N TYR A 97 25.73 5.99 6.69
CA TYR A 97 24.32 5.60 6.53
C TYR A 97 23.79 4.87 7.77
N LEU A 98 24.48 3.83 8.23
CA LEU A 98 24.03 3.09 9.42
C LEU A 98 24.04 3.97 10.67
N MET A 99 25.06 4.82 10.82
CA MET A 99 25.13 5.77 11.92
C MET A 99 23.96 6.76 11.89
N SER A 100 23.62 7.30 10.72
CA SER A 100 22.48 8.23 10.56
C SER A 100 21.15 7.60 10.98
N LEU A 101 20.94 6.32 10.66
CA LEU A 101 19.77 5.56 11.10
C LEU A 101 19.76 5.38 12.62
N LYS A 102 20.90 5.02 13.21
CA LYS A 102 21.04 4.89 14.67
C LYS A 102 20.76 6.22 15.38
N LEU A 103 21.28 7.33 14.90
CA LEU A 103 21.05 8.65 15.49
C LEU A 103 19.58 9.08 15.47
N ARG A 104 18.88 8.76 14.37
CA ARG A 104 17.43 9.04 14.26
C ARG A 104 16.62 8.30 15.34
N GLN A 105 17.07 7.13 15.81
CA GLN A 105 16.39 6.36 16.86
C GLN A 105 16.54 6.98 18.26
N VAL A 106 17.59 7.77 18.50
CA VAL A 106 17.91 8.31 19.82
C VAL A 106 17.16 9.62 20.12
N ASN A 107 16.34 10.11 19.17
CA ASN A 107 15.51 11.32 19.26
C ASN A 107 16.28 12.52 19.84
N ILE A 108 17.51 12.72 19.37
CA ILE A 108 18.38 13.80 19.82
C ILE A 108 17.97 15.07 19.08
N HIS A 109 17.63 16.13 19.83
CA HIS A 109 17.34 17.43 19.23
C HIS A 109 18.59 17.95 18.50
N PRO A 110 18.46 18.50 17.27
CA PRO A 110 19.61 18.87 16.42
C PRO A 110 20.57 19.88 17.05
N GLU A 111 20.11 20.68 18.03
CA GLU A 111 20.95 21.65 18.75
C GLU A 111 21.66 21.06 19.99
N SER A 112 21.33 19.84 20.41
CA SER A 112 21.96 19.19 21.58
C SER A 112 23.10 18.26 21.18
N LEU A 113 24.15 18.85 20.60
CA LEU A 113 25.37 18.12 20.18
C LEU A 113 26.09 17.45 21.36
N ASP A 114 26.06 18.07 22.55
CA ASP A 114 26.69 17.53 23.76
C ASP A 114 25.98 16.27 24.27
N ASP A 115 24.65 16.24 24.24
CA ASP A 115 23.85 15.04 24.56
C ASP A 115 24.06 13.92 23.53
N ALA A 116 24.33 14.29 22.28
CA ALA A 116 24.64 13.36 21.22
C ALA A 116 25.97 12.67 21.50
N ALA A 117 27.03 13.42 21.80
CA ALA A 117 28.38 12.89 22.01
C ALA A 117 28.43 11.81 23.10
N GLY A 118 27.73 12.00 24.22
CA GLY A 118 27.66 11.02 25.31
C GLY A 118 26.95 9.71 24.93
N LYS A 119 25.89 9.79 24.11
CA LYS A 119 25.13 8.62 23.63
C LYS A 119 25.81 7.90 22.46
N ILE A 120 26.61 8.64 21.68
CA ILE A 120 27.31 8.17 20.48
C ILE A 120 28.70 7.63 20.79
N GLY A 121 29.33 8.10 21.87
CA GLY A 121 30.70 7.74 22.25
C GLY A 121 30.92 6.24 22.44
N ASN A 122 29.85 5.45 22.63
CA ASN A 122 29.89 4.00 22.64
C ASN A 122 29.04 3.42 21.51
N TYR A 123 29.40 3.73 20.26
CA TYR A 123 28.67 3.35 19.03
C TYR A 123 28.44 1.84 18.85
N ASN A 124 29.26 1.02 19.50
CA ASN A 124 29.12 -0.43 19.58
C ASN A 124 27.90 -0.86 20.42
N ASN A 125 27.47 0.00 21.35
CA ASN A 125 26.40 -0.24 22.32
C ASN A 125 25.18 0.66 22.12
N ILE A 126 25.10 1.43 21.02
CA ILE A 126 23.85 2.08 20.63
C ILE A 126 22.89 0.94 20.30
N PRO A 127 21.92 0.63 21.19
CA PRO A 127 21.02 -0.46 20.92
C PRO A 127 20.19 -0.01 19.72
N SER A 128 19.86 -0.95 18.83
CA SER A 128 18.76 -0.76 17.87
C SER A 128 17.46 -0.65 18.65
N VAL A 129 17.27 0.45 19.38
CA VAL A 129 16.07 0.73 20.14
C VAL A 129 15.10 1.27 19.12
N VAL A 130 14.27 0.37 18.61
CA VAL A 130 13.19 0.76 17.74
C VAL A 130 11.94 0.76 18.59
N PHE A 131 11.10 1.77 18.42
CA PHE A 131 9.85 1.88 19.15
C PHE A 131 8.70 1.54 18.20
N ASP A 132 7.69 0.81 18.70
CA ASP A 132 6.44 0.57 17.99
C ASP A 132 5.57 1.85 17.93
N GLY A 133 4.38 1.74 17.34
CA GLY A 133 3.41 2.85 17.27
C GLY A 133 2.91 3.33 18.63
N ASP A 134 3.03 2.51 19.67
CA ASP A 134 2.57 2.75 21.05
C ASP A 134 3.71 3.23 21.98
N GLY A 135 4.94 3.33 21.46
CA GLY A 135 6.12 3.77 22.19
C GLY A 135 6.83 2.67 22.98
N ASN A 136 6.49 1.39 22.80
CA ASN A 136 7.18 0.27 23.41
C ASN A 136 8.46 -0.09 22.66
N LYS A 137 9.45 -0.57 23.40
CA LYS A 137 10.75 -0.98 22.88
C LYS A 137 10.65 -2.32 22.13
N VAL A 138 11.04 -2.36 20.86
CA VAL A 138 11.14 -3.57 20.03
C VAL A 138 12.59 -3.85 19.61
N SER A 139 12.88 -5.11 19.33
CA SER A 139 14.24 -5.66 19.15
C SER A 139 14.81 -5.54 17.74
N SER A 140 13.98 -5.28 16.72
CA SER A 140 14.44 -5.13 15.33
C SER A 140 13.75 -4.00 14.58
N VAL A 141 14.49 -3.40 13.63
CA VAL A 141 13.99 -2.36 12.71
C VAL A 141 12.92 -2.91 11.78
N SER A 142 13.04 -4.17 11.35
CA SER A 142 12.05 -4.82 10.49
C SER A 142 10.71 -4.96 11.20
N LEU A 143 10.71 -5.42 12.45
CA LEU A 143 9.49 -5.61 13.24
C LEU A 143 8.77 -4.28 13.52
N ALA A 144 9.52 -3.22 13.81
CA ALA A 144 8.94 -1.89 13.97
C ALA A 144 8.36 -1.32 12.66
N ALA A 145 9.05 -1.57 11.54
CA ALA A 145 8.57 -1.13 10.23
C ALA A 145 7.30 -1.91 9.81
N GLU A 146 7.25 -3.21 10.11
CA GLU A 146 6.08 -4.07 9.88
C GLU A 146 4.90 -3.68 10.77
N SER A 147 5.13 -3.43 12.07
CA SER A 147 4.10 -2.92 12.98
C SER A 147 3.53 -1.59 12.49
N LYS A 148 4.39 -0.61 12.14
CA LYS A 148 3.93 0.67 11.60
C LYS A 148 3.20 0.54 10.28
N LYS A 149 3.61 -0.41 9.43
CA LYS A 149 2.91 -0.73 8.18
C LYS A 149 1.50 -1.24 8.49
N GLU A 150 1.36 -2.15 9.45
CA GLU A 150 0.06 -2.69 9.86
C GLU A 150 -0.85 -1.60 10.45
N ASP A 151 -0.30 -0.71 11.28
CA ASP A 151 -1.03 0.45 11.83
C ASP A 151 -1.53 1.36 10.71
N CYS A 152 -0.69 1.66 9.72
CA CYS A 152 -1.07 2.45 8.55
C CYS A 152 -2.15 1.76 7.72
N LEU A 153 -2.05 0.44 7.51
CA LEU A 153 -3.06 -0.34 6.79
C LEU A 153 -4.40 -0.32 7.52
N SER A 154 -4.41 -0.45 8.84
CA SER A 154 -5.64 -0.39 9.64
C SER A 154 -6.27 1.01 9.64
N LYS A 155 -5.48 2.08 9.60
CA LYS A 155 -5.98 3.45 9.44
C LYS A 155 -6.57 3.67 8.05
N LEU A 156 -5.92 3.15 7.00
CA LEU A 156 -6.41 3.22 5.63
C LEU A 156 -7.74 2.47 5.45
N SER A 157 -7.89 1.28 6.05
CA SER A 157 -9.14 0.53 5.96
C SER A 157 -10.29 1.23 6.68
N LYS A 158 -10.04 1.85 7.85
CA LYS A 158 -11.03 2.67 8.56
C LYS A 158 -11.50 3.86 7.72
N LEU A 159 -10.57 4.58 7.10
CA LEU A 159 -10.90 5.70 6.21
C LEU A 159 -11.70 5.25 4.98
N ALA A 160 -11.35 4.11 4.39
CA ALA A 160 -12.09 3.55 3.26
C ALA A 160 -13.56 3.25 3.62
N ASN A 161 -13.80 2.62 4.77
CA ASN A 161 -15.16 2.33 5.25
C ASN A 161 -15.97 3.62 5.50
N GLN A 162 -15.33 4.66 6.08
CA GLN A 162 -15.97 5.95 6.28
C GLN A 162 -16.35 6.63 4.95
N ILE A 163 -15.48 6.55 3.94
CA ILE A 163 -15.77 7.09 2.61
C ILE A 163 -16.98 6.38 1.99
N GLU A 164 -17.07 5.07 2.11
CA GLU A 164 -18.22 4.30 1.62
C GLU A 164 -19.52 4.71 2.34
N GLU A 165 -19.48 4.84 3.66
CA GLU A 165 -20.62 5.29 4.47
C GLU A 165 -21.10 6.69 4.05
N TYR A 166 -20.20 7.66 3.94
CA TYR A 166 -20.56 9.01 3.50
C TYR A 166 -21.07 9.03 2.05
N THR A 167 -20.53 8.18 1.18
CA THR A 167 -21.01 8.07 -0.21
C THR A 167 -22.45 7.58 -0.25
N ASN A 168 -22.80 6.58 0.57
CA ASN A 168 -24.16 6.09 0.70
C ASN A 168 -25.11 7.17 1.25
N GLN A 169 -24.69 7.91 2.28
CA GLN A 169 -25.47 9.03 2.82
C GLN A 169 -25.71 10.13 1.78
N ILE A 170 -24.68 10.53 1.03
CA ILE A 170 -24.81 11.52 -0.05
C ILE A 170 -25.81 11.02 -1.11
N SER A 171 -25.75 9.74 -1.48
CA SER A 171 -26.68 9.17 -2.46
C SER A 171 -28.14 9.23 -2.00
N LEU A 172 -28.38 9.08 -0.70
CA LEU A 172 -29.71 9.19 -0.09
C LEU A 172 -30.22 10.64 -0.14
N LEU A 173 -29.37 11.59 0.27
CA LEU A 173 -29.70 13.02 0.24
C LEU A 173 -30.02 13.50 -1.17
N ILE A 174 -29.27 13.06 -2.19
CA ILE A 174 -29.56 13.37 -3.60
C ILE A 174 -30.94 12.85 -4.02
N LYS A 175 -31.31 11.62 -3.59
CA LYS A 175 -32.64 11.06 -3.88
C LYS A 175 -33.74 11.91 -3.22
N GLN A 176 -33.58 12.24 -1.95
CA GLN A 176 -34.52 13.09 -1.20
C GLN A 176 -34.70 14.46 -1.88
N GLU A 177 -33.59 15.13 -2.22
CA GLU A 177 -33.61 16.41 -2.94
C GLU A 177 -34.38 16.31 -4.25
N SER A 178 -34.08 15.30 -5.07
CA SER A 178 -34.74 15.09 -6.36
C SER A 178 -36.26 14.93 -6.22
N TYR A 179 -36.70 14.28 -5.14
CA TYR A 179 -38.12 14.10 -4.85
C TYR A 179 -38.77 15.38 -4.32
N HIS A 180 -38.12 16.10 -3.41
CA HIS A 180 -38.62 17.39 -2.94
C HIS A 180 -38.82 18.37 -4.09
N GLN A 181 -37.88 18.43 -5.04
CA GLN A 181 -38.03 19.23 -6.26
C GLN A 181 -39.24 18.77 -7.11
N LEU A 182 -39.46 17.46 -7.25
CA LEU A 182 -40.65 16.93 -7.91
C LEU A 182 -41.94 17.33 -7.18
N ALA A 183 -41.97 17.26 -5.86
CA ALA A 183 -43.13 17.64 -5.07
C ALA A 183 -43.45 19.13 -5.19
N ILE A 184 -42.43 20.00 -5.13
CA ILE A 184 -42.57 21.45 -5.31
C ILE A 184 -43.13 21.78 -6.70
N SER A 185 -42.59 21.17 -7.77
CA SER A 185 -43.07 21.38 -9.15
C SER A 185 -44.51 20.91 -9.36
N ARG A 186 -44.92 19.81 -8.72
CA ARG A 186 -46.32 19.35 -8.74
C ARG A 186 -47.24 20.31 -8.00
N ALA A 187 -46.83 20.76 -6.81
CA ALA A 187 -47.62 21.70 -6.00
C ALA A 187 -47.81 23.04 -6.72
N SER A 188 -46.76 23.57 -7.36
CA SER A 188 -46.86 24.81 -8.14
C SER A 188 -47.77 24.64 -9.36
N THR A 189 -47.70 23.51 -10.06
CA THR A 189 -48.59 23.20 -11.19
C THR A 189 -50.06 23.12 -10.75
N LEU A 190 -50.33 22.42 -9.64
CA LEU A 190 -51.69 22.33 -9.09
C LEU A 190 -52.20 23.70 -8.65
N SER A 191 -51.38 24.50 -7.97
CA SER A 191 -51.72 25.86 -7.54
C SER A 191 -52.10 26.75 -8.74
N ASN A 192 -51.27 26.72 -9.79
CA ASN A 192 -51.55 27.44 -11.04
C ASN A 192 -52.86 26.98 -11.69
N HIS A 193 -53.12 25.66 -11.74
CA HIS A 193 -54.36 25.11 -12.28
C HIS A 193 -55.60 25.50 -11.45
N LEU A 194 -55.48 25.59 -10.13
CA LEU A 194 -56.57 26.06 -9.28
C LEU A 194 -56.82 27.57 -9.47
N LEU A 195 -55.77 28.37 -9.65
CA LEU A 195 -55.88 29.80 -9.95
C LEU A 195 -56.58 30.04 -11.30
N THR A 196 -56.25 29.28 -12.35
CA THR A 196 -56.91 29.40 -13.66
C THR A 196 -58.38 28.99 -13.62
N LEU A 197 -58.72 27.92 -12.89
CA LEU A 197 -60.11 27.54 -12.65
C LEU A 197 -60.88 28.66 -11.96
N ASN A 198 -60.31 29.26 -10.91
CA ASN A 198 -60.95 30.33 -10.15
C ASN A 198 -61.16 31.61 -10.99
N GLN A 199 -60.18 31.96 -11.84
CA GLN A 199 -60.29 33.09 -12.78
C GLN A 199 -61.36 32.87 -13.86
N ASN A 200 -61.56 31.62 -14.30
CA ASN A 200 -62.58 31.24 -15.27
C ASN A 200 -63.98 31.06 -14.65
N THR A 201 -64.08 30.98 -13.31
CA THR A 201 -65.36 30.93 -12.59
C THR A 201 -65.75 32.30 -12.05
N SER A 202 -66.31 33.16 -12.90
CA SER A 202 -67.15 34.27 -12.41
C SER A 202 -68.48 33.71 -11.86
N PRO A 203 -69.02 34.26 -10.75
CA PRO A 203 -70.19 33.69 -10.09
C PRO A 203 -71.46 34.06 -10.84
N VAL A 204 -71.86 33.26 -11.83
CA VAL A 204 -73.25 33.27 -12.28
C VAL A 204 -74.04 32.51 -11.22
N LYS A 205 -74.68 33.23 -10.29
CA LYS A 205 -75.64 32.68 -9.33
C LYS A 205 -76.83 32.08 -10.09
N THR A 206 -76.77 30.82 -10.49
CA THR A 206 -77.94 30.04 -10.86
C THR A 206 -78.37 29.19 -9.67
N LYS A 207 -79.65 29.29 -9.32
CA LYS A 207 -80.29 28.59 -8.18
C LYS A 207 -80.07 27.08 -8.33
N SER A 208 -79.47 26.43 -7.32
CA SER A 208 -79.30 24.97 -7.35
C SER A 208 -80.67 24.28 -7.30
N ARG A 209 -80.93 23.40 -8.26
CA ARG A 209 -82.08 22.49 -8.24
C ARG A 209 -81.78 21.36 -7.25
N LYS A 210 -82.73 21.03 -6.38
CA LYS A 210 -82.67 19.84 -5.49
C LYS A 210 -82.49 18.59 -6.36
N GLY A 211 -81.35 17.91 -6.25
CA GLY A 211 -81.05 16.65 -6.94
C GLY A 211 -79.74 16.59 -7.75
N ALA A 212 -78.91 17.64 -7.74
CA ALA A 212 -77.62 17.58 -8.44
C ALA A 212 -76.62 16.62 -7.76
N PRO A 213 -75.85 15.81 -8.52
CA PRO A 213 -74.80 14.97 -7.96
C PRO A 213 -73.75 15.85 -7.24
N PRO A 214 -73.13 15.33 -6.16
CA PRO A 214 -72.14 16.10 -5.41
C PRO A 214 -71.00 16.54 -6.36
N PRO A 215 -70.43 17.74 -6.16
CA PRO A 215 -69.32 18.20 -6.98
C PRO A 215 -68.19 17.16 -6.95
N PRO A 216 -67.47 16.97 -8.08
CA PRO A 216 -66.35 16.04 -8.11
C PRO A 216 -65.38 16.40 -6.97
N LYS A 217 -64.96 15.39 -6.21
CA LYS A 217 -64.00 15.57 -5.12
C LYS A 217 -62.77 16.27 -5.69
N GLY A 218 -62.41 17.42 -5.12
CA GLY A 218 -61.25 18.20 -5.57
C GLY A 218 -59.97 17.35 -5.53
N TYR A 219 -59.02 17.67 -6.40
CA TYR A 219 -57.69 17.08 -6.37
C TYR A 219 -57.03 17.40 -5.02
N CYS A 220 -56.70 16.37 -4.25
CA CYS A 220 -55.89 16.49 -3.04
C CYS A 220 -54.42 16.41 -3.46
N GLY A 221 -53.65 17.49 -3.21
CA GLY A 221 -52.22 17.55 -3.55
C GLY A 221 -51.29 16.96 -2.49
N PHE A 222 -51.82 16.27 -1.49
CA PHE A 222 -51.03 15.70 -0.39
C PHE A 222 -50.35 14.39 -0.83
N ASP A 223 -49.03 14.30 -0.62
CA ASP A 223 -48.23 13.10 -0.89
C ASP A 223 -47.56 12.62 0.40
N TYR A 224 -47.91 11.41 0.84
CA TYR A 224 -47.49 10.84 2.12
C TYR A 224 -45.98 10.60 2.23
N ARG A 225 -45.27 10.53 1.10
CA ARG A 225 -43.81 10.34 1.06
C ARG A 225 -43.03 11.58 1.54
N LEU A 226 -43.70 12.72 1.70
CA LEU A 226 -43.12 13.90 2.36
C LEU A 226 -42.96 13.72 3.88
N LEU A 227 -43.54 12.66 4.44
CA LEU A 227 -43.43 12.28 5.84
C LEU A 227 -42.50 11.08 6.06
N ALA A 228 -41.82 10.61 5.00
CA ALA A 228 -40.96 9.43 5.09
C ALA A 228 -39.62 9.76 5.74
N ASP A 229 -39.24 8.91 6.70
CA ASP A 229 -38.00 9.03 7.48
C ASP A 229 -36.81 8.42 6.70
N ASP A 230 -35.57 8.72 7.12
CA ASP A 230 -34.34 8.30 6.40
C ASP A 230 -34.24 6.79 6.13
N ASP A 231 -34.86 5.96 6.99
CA ASP A 231 -34.92 4.50 6.86
C ASP A 231 -35.93 3.99 5.82
N GLU A 232 -36.94 4.79 5.46
CA GLU A 232 -38.02 4.40 4.53
C GLU A 232 -37.68 4.76 3.08
N TRP A 233 -36.78 5.72 2.87
CA TRP A 233 -36.32 6.19 1.56
C TRP A 233 -35.62 5.15 0.67
N PRO A 234 -34.82 4.20 1.19
CA PRO A 234 -34.21 3.15 0.38
C PRO A 234 -35.22 2.24 -0.34
N GLU A 235 -36.42 2.06 0.23
CA GLU A 235 -37.47 1.19 -0.33
C GLU A 235 -38.31 1.87 -1.43
N PHE A 236 -38.32 3.21 -1.48
CA PHE A 236 -39.07 3.97 -2.47
C PHE A 236 -38.38 3.97 -3.84
N ASN A 237 -38.73 2.99 -4.68
CA ASN A 237 -38.20 2.85 -6.02
C ASN A 237 -39.14 3.40 -7.12
N SER A 238 -38.57 3.60 -8.31
CA SER A 238 -39.13 4.31 -9.48
C SER A 238 -40.57 3.94 -9.93
N GLN A 239 -41.12 2.81 -9.48
CA GLN A 239 -42.47 2.33 -9.79
C GLN A 239 -43.58 3.11 -9.05
N ASP A 240 -43.28 3.77 -7.93
CA ASP A 240 -44.28 4.56 -7.18
C ASP A 240 -44.54 5.97 -7.75
N LYS A 241 -43.93 6.32 -8.88
CA LYS A 241 -44.27 7.54 -9.63
C LYS A 241 -45.74 7.54 -10.11
N ALA A 242 -46.36 6.36 -10.24
CA ALA A 242 -47.72 6.17 -10.74
C ALA A 242 -48.81 6.06 -9.66
N ARG A 243 -48.46 5.88 -8.38
CA ARG A 243 -49.43 5.52 -7.34
C ARG A 243 -50.15 6.68 -6.64
N ALA A 244 -49.80 7.94 -6.97
CA ALA A 244 -50.47 9.12 -6.41
C ALA A 244 -51.90 9.35 -6.94
N HIS A 245 -52.37 8.56 -7.92
CA HIS A 245 -53.71 8.70 -8.50
C HIS A 245 -54.77 7.73 -7.96
N ALA A 246 -54.45 6.84 -7.02
CA ALA A 246 -55.43 5.90 -6.52
C ALA A 246 -55.27 5.53 -5.05
N THR A 247 -56.38 5.70 -4.31
CA THR A 247 -56.73 5.17 -2.97
C THR A 247 -56.27 6.00 -1.78
N ARG A 248 -57.18 6.39 -0.87
CA ARG A 248 -57.84 5.45 0.06
C ARG A 248 -59.29 5.80 0.42
N ASN A 249 -60.21 4.95 -0.03
CA ASN A 249 -61.41 4.58 0.73
C ASN A 249 -60.95 3.72 1.92
N GLY A 250 -61.50 3.96 3.12
CA GLY A 250 -61.47 3.00 4.23
C GLY A 250 -60.50 3.32 5.38
N ARG A 251 -61.02 3.97 6.42
CA ARG A 251 -61.15 3.42 7.77
C ARG A 251 -62.25 4.23 8.49
N ARG A 252 -63.08 3.50 9.24
CA ARG A 252 -64.18 3.99 10.08
C ARG A 252 -63.72 5.06 11.04
#